data_AF-A0A6C0I3Q6-F1
#
_entry.id   AF-A0A6C0I3Q6-F1
#
_cell.length_a   1.000
_cell.length_b   1.000
_cell.length_c   1.000
_cell.angle_alpha   90.00
_cell.angle_beta   90.00
_cell.angle_gamma   90.00
#
_symmetry.space_group_name_H-M   'P 1'
#
loop_
_entity.id
_entity.type
_entity.pdbx_description
1 polymer ?
#
loop_
_entity_poly.entity_id
_entity_poly.type
_entity_poly.pdbx_seq_one_letter_code
_entity_poly.pdbx_strand_id
1 'polypeptide(L)' 'MSKFIKLTNLIINVNYIQSIVIKPNKYCINVASNRFDGSKWIVAGFGMGTISSYNSVIELCEIQNSSDYKIVSDWIANH' A
#
# COMPACT_ATOMS: atom_id res chain seq x y z
N MET A 1 13.13 15.74 -0.35
CA MET A 1 11.93 14.94 -0.01
C MET A 1 12.12 13.51 -0.48
N SER A 2 11.98 12.53 0.42
CA SER A 2 12.20 11.12 0.04
C SER A 2 11.00 10.61 -0.75
N LYS A 3 11.22 10.27 -2.03
CA LYS A 3 10.19 9.68 -2.91
C LYS A 3 9.80 8.27 -2.49
N PHE A 4 10.58 7.68 -1.58
CA PHE A 4 10.43 6.31 -1.15
C PHE A 4 10.56 6.20 0.38
N ILE A 5 9.77 5.33 0.97
CA ILE A 5 9.91 4.86 2.34
C ILE A 5 10.63 3.51 2.27
N LYS A 6 11.84 3.44 2.80
CA LYS A 6 12.60 2.20 2.89
C LYS A 6 12.35 1.56 4.24
N LEU A 7 11.61 0.46 4.24
CA LEU A 7 11.47 -0.44 5.37
C LEU A 7 12.52 -1.55 5.29
N THR A 8 12.61 -2.37 6.34
CA THR A 8 13.62 -3.42 6.48
C THR A 8 13.58 -4.40 5.29
N ASN A 9 12.38 -4.82 4.88
CA ASN A 9 12.19 -5.82 3.83
C ASN A 9 11.53 -5.29 2.54
N LEU A 10 11.17 -4.01 2.50
CA LEU A 10 10.46 -3.44 1.35
C LEU A 10 10.75 -1.96 1.14
N ILE A 11 10.62 -1.53 -0.11
CA ILE A 11 10.73 -0.11 -0.50
C ILE A 11 9.39 0.30 -1.07
N ILE A 12 8.73 1.26 -0.42
CA ILE A 12 7.42 1.78 -0.82
C ILE A 12 7.65 3.11 -1.53
N ASN A 13 7.05 3.29 -2.70
CA ASN A 13 6.99 4.62 -3.32
C ASN A 13 5.84 5.40 -2.69
N VAL A 14 6.13 6.60 -2.18
CA VAL A 14 5.17 7.47 -1.49
C VAL A 14 3.98 7.81 -2.38
N ASN A 15 4.19 7.94 -3.70
CA ASN A 15 3.14 8.27 -4.65
C ASN A 15 2.04 7.19 -4.77
N TYR A 16 2.34 5.95 -4.36
CA TYR A 16 1.36 4.86 -4.37
C TYR A 16 0.66 4.67 -3.03
N ILE A 17 1.05 5.42 -1.99
CA ILE A 17 0.37 5.38 -0.70
C ILE A 17 -0.95 6.12 -0.84
N GLN A 18 -2.06 5.41 -0.69
CA GLN A 18 -3.40 6.01 -0.72
C GLN A 18 -3.79 6.58 0.64
N SER A 19 -3.48 5.85 1.71
CA SER A 19 -3.81 6.26 3.07
C SER A 19 -2.95 5.53 4.08
N ILE A 20 -2.63 6.18 5.20
CA ILE A 20 -2.03 5.55 6.36
C ILE A 20 -3.05 5.60 7.50
N VAL A 21 -3.50 4.44 7.96
CA VAL A 21 -4.41 4.34 9.10
C VAL A 21 -3.58 4.17 10.35
N ILE A 22 -3.67 5.15 11.25
CA ILE A 22 -3.03 5.13 12.55
C ILE A 22 -3.99 4.46 13.53
N LYS A 23 -3.56 3.36 14.13
CA LYS A 23 -4.28 2.66 15.19
C LYS A 23 -3.35 2.57 16.41
N PRO A 24 -3.90 2.34 17.61
CA PRO A 24 -3.07 2.11 18.80
C PRO A 24 -2.07 0.97 18.51
N ASN A 25 -0.78 1.26 18.64
CA ASN A 25 0.36 0.35 18.45
C ASN A 25 0.54 -0.24 17.03
N LYS A 26 -0.18 0.26 16.02
CA LYS A 26 -0.04 -0.23 14.65
C LYS A 26 -0.35 0.82 13.59
N TYR A 27 0.43 0.78 12.51
CA TYR A 27 0.15 1.51 11.28
C TYR A 27 -0.29 0.54 10.19
N CYS A 28 -1.35 0.88 9.47
CA CYS A 28 -1.75 0.18 8.25
C CYS A 28 -1.53 1.13 7.07
N ILE A 29 -0.55 0.83 6.22
CA ILE A 29 -0.28 1.60 5.00
C ILE A 29 -1.04 0.93 3.86
N ASN A 30 -2.03 1.61 3.32
CA ASN A 30 -2.74 1.17 2.13
C ASN A 30 -2.03 1.72 0.90
N VAL A 31 -1.54 0.81 0.06
CA VAL A 31 -0.84 1.12 -1.18
C VAL A 31 -1.71 0.68 -2.35
N ALA A 32 -1.90 1.58 -3.32
CA ALA A 32 -2.53 1.25 -4.59
C ALA A 32 -1.63 0.27 -5.34
N SER A 33 -2.11 -0.94 -5.67
CA SER A 33 -1.42 -1.75 -6.66
C SER A 33 -1.89 -1.36 -8.06
N ASN A 34 -0.94 -1.16 -8.96
CA ASN A 34 -1.21 -1.05 -10.40
C ASN A 34 -1.45 -2.44 -11.04
N ARG A 35 -1.63 -3.50 -10.25
CA ARG A 35 -2.09 -4.79 -10.78
C ARG A 35 -3.55 -4.65 -11.19
N PHE A 36 -3.74 -4.42 -12.48
CA PHE A 36 -5.02 -4.57 -13.16
C PHE A 36 -5.13 -6.00 -13.66
N ASP A 37 -6.06 -6.77 -13.11
CA ASP A 37 -6.45 -8.05 -13.70
C ASP A 37 -7.71 -7.83 -14.54
N GLY A 38 -7.58 -8.01 -15.85
CA GLY A 38 -8.66 -7.84 -16.81
C GLY A 38 -9.03 -9.20 -17.37
N SER A 39 -9.94 -9.92 -16.70
CA SER A 39 -10.49 -11.16 -17.25
C SER A 39 -11.52 -10.83 -18.34
N LYS A 40 -11.06 -10.78 -19.59
CA LYS A 40 -11.94 -10.62 -20.76
C LYS A 40 -12.68 -11.94 -21.03
N TRP A 41 -13.88 -12.11 -20.49
CA TRP A 41 -14.82 -13.11 -20.99
C TRP A 41 -15.57 -12.53 -22.19
N ILE A 42 -15.01 -12.70 -23.38
CA ILE A 42 -15.71 -12.40 -24.63
C ILE A 42 -16.69 -13.54 -24.89
N VAL A 43 -17.93 -13.38 -24.47
CA VAL A 43 -19.04 -14.22 -24.96
C VAL A 43 -19.91 -13.33 -25.84
N ALA A 44 -19.81 -13.54 -27.15
CA ALA A 44 -20.77 -13.10 -28.17
C ALA A 44 -21.29 -11.64 -28.08
N GLY A 45 -20.41 -10.66 -28.30
CA GLY A 45 -20.83 -9.33 -28.78
C GLY A 45 -21.13 -8.26 -27.73
N PHE A 46 -21.20 -8.59 -26.45
CA PHE A 46 -21.26 -7.60 -25.36
C PHE A 46 -20.04 -7.76 -24.47
N GLY A 47 -19.05 -6.87 -24.63
CA GLY A 47 -17.84 -6.89 -23.81
C GLY A 47 -18.14 -6.37 -22.41
N MET A 48 -18.53 -7.26 -21.50
CA MET A 48 -18.57 -6.96 -20.07
C MET A 48 -17.22 -7.37 -19.47
N GLY A 49 -16.43 -6.40 -19.01
CA GLY A 49 -15.14 -6.63 -18.39
C GLY A 49 -15.14 -6.09 -16.97
N THR A 50 -14.70 -6.90 -16.02
CA THR A 50 -14.47 -6.47 -14.64
C THR A 50 -13.00 -6.04 -14.53
N ILE A 51 -12.77 -4.80 -14.12
CA ILE A 51 -11.43 -4.32 -13.76
C ILE A 51 -11.33 -4.40 -12.24
N SER A 52 -10.47 -5.29 -11.74
CA SER A 52 -10.12 -5.31 -10.32
C SER A 52 -8.74 -4.68 -10.12
N SER A 53 -8.66 -3.68 -9.24
CA SER A 53 -7.41 -3.17 -8.70
C SER A 53 -7.15 -3.81 -7.34
N TYR A 54 -6.01 -4.48 -7.18
CA TYR A 54 -5.64 -5.01 -5.87
C TYR A 54 -5.12 -3.88 -4.98
N ASN A 55 -5.67 -3.71 -3.77
CA ASN A 55 -5.06 -2.83 -2.78
C ASN A 55 -4.12 -3.67 -1.91
N SER A 56 -2.86 -3.24 -1.76
CA SER A 56 -1.90 -3.90 -0.87
C SER A 56 -1.89 -3.18 0.47
N VAL A 57 -2.20 -3.90 1.55
CA VAL A 57 -2.15 -3.36 2.91
C VAL A 57 -0.86 -3.84 3.57
N ILE A 58 -0.05 -2.90 4.03
CA ILE A 58 1.17 -3.18 4.79
C ILE A 58 0.88 -2.88 6.25
N GLU A 59 0.86 -3.90 7.08
CA GLU A 59 0.64 -3.76 8.52
C GLU A 59 1.97 -3.71 9.27
N LEU A 60 2.19 -2.62 9.99
CA LEU A 60 3.37 -2.41 10.83
C LEU A 60 2.91 -2.34 12.28
N CYS A 61 3.28 -3.36 13.06
CA CYS A 61 3.03 -3.41 14.49
C CYS A 61 4.26 -2.89 15.25
N GLU A 62 4.07 -2.02 16.22
CA GLU A 62 5.16 -1.42 17.01
C GLU A 62 6.03 -2.48 17.71
N ILE A 63 5.42 -3.56 18.18
CA ILE A 63 6.11 -4.62 18.95
C ILE A 63 6.91 -5.55 18.03
N GLN A 64 6.35 -5.91 16.88
CA GLN A 64 6.98 -6.89 15.97
C GLN A 64 7.92 -6.22 14.96
N ASN A 65 7.59 -5.01 14.51
CA ASN A 65 8.28 -4.28 13.45
C ASN A 65 8.71 -2.89 13.97
N SER A 66 9.33 -2.83 15.15
CA SER A 66 9.66 -1.58 15.84
C SER A 66 10.52 -0.62 15.02
N SER A 67 11.48 -1.15 14.26
CA SER A 67 12.33 -0.38 13.35
C SER A 67 11.52 0.28 12.24
N ASP A 68 10.69 -0.49 11.54
CA ASP A 68 9.86 -0.02 10.44
C ASP A 68 8.76 0.93 10.94
N TYR A 69 8.20 0.66 12.11
CA TYR A 69 7.25 1.53 12.80
C TYR A 69 7.85 2.90 13.09
N LYS A 70 9.10 2.94 13.56
CA LYS A 70 9.82 4.20 13.80
C LYS A 70 10.10 4.95 12.51
N ILE A 71 10.57 4.27 11.46
CA ILE A 71 10.82 4.89 10.14
C ILE A 71 9.55 5.56 9.60
N VAL A 72 8.40 4.88 9.71
CA VAL A 72 7.12 5.43 9.26
C VAL A 72 6.65 6.57 10.16
N SER A 73 6.85 6.46 11.48
CA SER A 73 6.53 7.55 12.42
C SER A 73 7.37 8.80 12.15
N ASP A 74 8.68 8.63 11.95
CA ASP A 74 9.60 9.72 11.63
C ASP A 74 9.25 10.34 10.27
N TRP A 75 8.81 9.53 9.31
CA TRP A 75 8.35 10.02 8.01
C TRP A 75 7.07 10.85 8.13
N ILE A 76 6.08 10.39 8.92
CA ILE A 76 4.83 11.12 9.20
C ILE A 76 5.11 12.43 9.93
N ALA A 77 6.01 12.45 10.92
CA ALA A 77 6.30 13.65 11.70
C ALA A 77 7.01 14.76 10.89
N ASN A 78 7.66 14.40 9.80
CA ASN A 78 8.39 15.32 8.93
C ASN A 78 7.59 15.71 7.65
N HIS A 79 6.30 15.39 7.55
CA HIS A 79 5.39 15.76 6.45
C HIS A 79 4.06 16.31 6.98
#